data_AF-A0A829YAA4-F1
#
_entry.id   AF-A0A829YAA4-F1
#
_cell.length_a   1.000
_cell.length_b   1.000
_cell.length_c   1.000
_cell.angle_alpha   90.00
_cell.angle_beta   90.00
_cell.angle_gamma   90.00
#
_symmetry.space_group_name_H-M   'P 1'
#
loop_
_entity.id
_entity.type
_entity.pdbx_description
1 polymer ?
#
loop_
_entity_poly.entity_id
_entity_poly.type
_entity_poly.pdbx_seq_one_letter_code
_entity_poly.pdbx_strand_id
1 'polypeptide(L)'
;MCGDDLKELLESMRGFVDGRLPAEEFADRYQVLWKRLRDSRSMESLNPYLQRAIDVVFTAIDDADSPIHGRSLNSCEAQLRHDVSVVLSVIDGVEPDQSRM
;
A
#
# COMPACT_ATOMS: atom_id res chain seq x y z
N MET A 1 -7.05 9.00 -15.28
CA MET A 1 -7.82 8.30 -14.24
C MET A 1 -6.94 7.26 -13.57
N CYS A 2 -6.43 6.24 -14.29
CA CYS A 2 -5.46 5.24 -13.82
C CYS A 2 -4.25 5.76 -12.98
N GLY A 3 -3.59 6.85 -13.40
CA GLY A 3 -2.45 7.41 -12.66
C GLY A 3 -2.80 8.18 -11.39
N ASP A 4 -4.06 8.59 -11.23
CA ASP A 4 -4.54 9.36 -10.07
C ASP A 4 -4.79 8.42 -8.88
N ASP A 5 -5.44 7.28 -9.13
CA ASP A 5 -5.69 6.26 -8.10
C ASP A 5 -4.37 5.65 -7.56
N LEU A 6 -3.39 5.41 -8.43
CA LEU A 6 -2.07 4.91 -7.99
C LEU A 6 -1.34 5.95 -7.13
N LYS A 7 -1.39 7.21 -7.54
CA LYS A 7 -0.78 8.30 -6.76
C LYS A 7 -1.44 8.42 -5.40
N GLU A 8 -2.77 8.43 -5.35
CA GLU A 8 -3.53 8.51 -4.09
C GLU A 8 -3.27 7.31 -3.17
N LEU A 9 -3.07 6.12 -3.74
CA LEU A 9 -2.71 4.91 -3.01
C LEU A 9 -1.33 5.05 -2.35
N LEU A 10 -0.32 5.53 -3.10
CA LEU A 10 1.03 5.75 -2.58
C LEU A 10 1.06 6.89 -1.54
N GLU A 11 0.29 7.96 -1.75
CA GLU A 11 0.14 9.04 -0.78
C GLU A 11 -0.52 8.54 0.52
N SER A 12 -1.50 7.65 0.42
CA SER A 12 -2.13 7.02 1.59
C SER A 12 -1.15 6.15 2.38
N MET A 13 -0.28 5.38 1.70
CA MET A 13 0.80 4.63 2.34
C MET A 13 1.77 5.55 3.09
N ARG A 14 2.21 6.64 2.46
CA ARG A 14 3.10 7.63 3.09
C ARG A 14 2.43 8.29 4.30
N GLY A 15 1.17 8.70 4.16
CA GLY A 15 0.38 9.27 5.26
C GLY A 15 0.25 8.34 6.46
N PHE A 16 0.05 7.04 6.23
CA PHE A 16 0.00 6.04 7.29
C PHE A 16 1.35 5.82 7.98
N VAL A 17 2.44 5.76 7.22
CA VAL A 17 3.81 5.61 7.75
C VAL A 17 4.23 6.82 8.58
N ASP A 18 3.90 8.03 8.12
CA ASP A 18 4.13 9.28 8.87
C ASP A 18 3.24 9.45 10.11
N GLY A 19 2.29 8.53 10.34
CA GLY A 19 1.33 8.62 11.46
C GLY A 19 0.25 9.69 11.27
N ARG A 20 0.06 10.20 10.04
CA ARG A 20 -0.98 11.17 9.68
C ARG A 20 -2.33 10.52 9.38
N LEU A 21 -2.34 9.21 9.15
CA LEU A 21 -3.53 8.41 8.86
C LEU A 21 -3.58 7.24 9.87
N PRO A 22 -4.70 7.00 10.57
CA PRO A 22 -4.86 5.85 11.45
C PRO A 22 -5.04 4.54 10.63
N ALA A 23 -4.75 3.39 11.24
CA ALA A 23 -4.76 2.09 10.54
C ALA A 23 -6.10 1.76 9.86
N GLU A 24 -7.22 2.03 10.52
CA GLU A 24 -8.56 1.74 9.98
C GLU A 24 -8.89 2.60 8.75
N GLU A 25 -8.63 3.92 8.82
CA GLU A 25 -8.84 4.80 7.66
C GLU A 25 -7.87 4.50 6.52
N PHE A 26 -6.63 4.13 6.85
CA PHE A 26 -5.66 3.67 5.85
C PHE A 26 -6.15 2.41 5.14
N ALA A 27 -6.57 1.40 5.89
CA ALA A 27 -7.04 0.12 5.35
C ALA A 27 -8.24 0.31 4.42
N ASP A 28 -9.27 1.05 4.86
CA ASP A 28 -10.47 1.30 4.05
C ASP A 28 -10.12 2.00 2.73
N ARG A 29 -9.36 3.10 2.79
CA ARG A 29 -8.92 3.84 1.60
C ARG A 29 -8.08 2.98 0.67
N TYR A 30 -7.11 2.26 1.21
CA TYR A 30 -6.19 1.43 0.44
C TYR A 30 -6.95 0.32 -0.29
N GLN A 31 -7.87 -0.37 0.38
CA GLN A 31 -8.66 -1.45 -0.22
C GLN A 31 -9.57 -0.94 -1.34
N VAL A 32 -10.17 0.25 -1.19
CA VAL A 32 -10.98 0.88 -2.24
C VAL A 32 -10.14 1.19 -3.47
N LEU A 33 -8.99 1.85 -3.28
CA LEU A 33 -8.09 2.24 -4.38
C LEU A 33 -7.47 1.03 -5.08
N TRP A 34 -7.04 0.04 -4.31
CA TRP A 34 -6.52 -1.21 -4.85
C TRP A 34 -7.55 -1.93 -5.73
N LYS A 35 -8.81 -2.05 -5.27
CA LYS A 35 -9.89 -2.65 -6.07
C LYS A 35 -10.13 -1.88 -7.37
N ARG A 36 -10.19 -0.54 -7.33
CA ARG A 36 -10.36 0.29 -8.53
C ARG A 36 -9.24 0.09 -9.55
N LEU A 37 -7.98 0.07 -9.09
CA LEU A 37 -6.81 -0.17 -9.94
C LEU A 37 -6.83 -1.56 -10.56
N ARG A 38 -7.20 -2.58 -9.79
CA ARG A 38 -7.33 -3.97 -10.28
C ARG A 38 -8.44 -4.10 -11.32
N ASP A 39 -9.64 -3.61 -10.99
CA ASP A 39 -10.83 -3.76 -11.84
C ASP A 39 -10.71 -2.93 -13.13
N SER A 40 -9.99 -1.81 -13.10
CA SER A 40 -9.71 -0.98 -14.27
C SER A 40 -8.54 -1.50 -15.12
N ARG A 41 -8.00 -2.70 -14.83
CA ARG A 41 -6.81 -3.28 -15.49
C ARG A 41 -5.57 -2.37 -15.48
N SER A 42 -5.59 -1.39 -14.60
CA SER A 42 -4.54 -0.37 -14.46
C SER A 42 -3.24 -0.98 -13.95
N MET A 43 -3.36 -2.01 -13.10
CA MET A 43 -2.24 -2.79 -12.60
C MET A 43 -1.48 -3.55 -13.69
N GLU A 44 -2.13 -3.96 -14.78
CA GLU A 44 -1.48 -4.71 -15.87
C GLU A 44 -0.44 -3.87 -16.62
N SER A 45 -0.56 -2.53 -16.54
CA SER A 45 0.37 -1.58 -17.14
C SER A 45 1.50 -1.14 -16.21
N LEU A 46 1.46 -1.56 -14.94
CA LEU A 46 2.49 -1.22 -13.95
C LEU A 46 3.70 -2.15 -14.09
N ASN A 47 4.82 -1.70 -13.55
CA ASN A 47 5.98 -2.56 -13.37
C ASN A 47 5.59 -3.76 -12.46
N PRO A 48 5.93 -5.01 -12.80
CA PRO A 48 5.57 -6.19 -11.99
C PRO A 48 6.05 -6.11 -10.54
N TYR A 49 7.17 -5.42 -10.26
CA TYR A 49 7.63 -5.19 -8.89
C TYR A 49 6.69 -4.25 -8.13
N LEU A 50 6.23 -3.18 -8.78
CA LEU A 50 5.28 -2.23 -8.20
C LEU A 50 3.90 -2.88 -7.98
N GLN A 51 3.43 -3.66 -8.95
CA GLN A 51 2.19 -4.44 -8.79
C GLN A 51 2.29 -5.37 -7.58
N ARG A 52 3.38 -6.14 -7.47
CA ARG A 52 3.60 -7.05 -6.34
C ARG A 52 3.72 -6.33 -5.01
N ALA A 53 4.40 -5.18 -4.97
CA ALA A 53 4.51 -4.33 -3.79
C ALA A 53 3.11 -3.91 -3.28
N ILE A 54 2.25 -3.47 -4.20
CA ILE A 54 0.88 -3.05 -3.91
C ILE A 54 0.02 -4.22 -3.40
N ASP A 55 0.16 -5.41 -4.00
CA ASP A 55 -0.55 -6.63 -3.58
C ASP A 55 -0.11 -7.13 -2.20
N VAL A 56 1.18 -7.00 -1.87
CA VAL A 56 1.72 -7.38 -0.56
C VAL A 56 1.08 -6.54 0.56
N VAL A 57 0.94 -5.24 0.35
CA VAL A 57 0.30 -4.36 1.35
C VAL A 57 -1.19 -4.68 1.50
N PHE A 58 -1.90 -4.97 0.40
CA PHE A 58 -3.28 -5.44 0.48
C PHE A 58 -3.40 -6.70 1.34
N THR A 59 -2.49 -7.66 1.13
CA THR A 59 -2.45 -8.92 1.89
C THR A 59 -2.15 -8.67 3.37
N ALA A 60 -1.25 -7.73 3.69
CA ALA A 60 -0.93 -7.37 5.07
C ALA A 60 -2.13 -6.72 5.78
N ILE A 61 -2.90 -5.87 5.09
CA ILE A 61 -4.13 -5.30 5.61
C ILE A 61 -5.17 -6.40 5.86
N ASP A 62 -5.37 -7.31 4.89
CA ASP A 62 -6.33 -8.41 5.00
C ASP A 62 -6.00 -9.37 6.17
N ASP A 63 -4.72 -9.69 6.40
CA ASP A 63 -4.29 -10.50 7.55
C ASP A 63 -4.50 -9.76 8.90
N ALA A 64 -4.24 -8.45 8.92
CA ALA A 64 -4.39 -7.62 10.13
C ALA A 64 -5.86 -7.39 10.51
N ASP A 65 -6.78 -7.38 9.54
CA ASP A 65 -8.23 -7.23 9.73
C ASP A 65 -8.96 -8.58 9.90
N SER A 66 -8.25 -9.71 9.75
CA SER A 66 -8.87 -11.03 9.73
C SER A 66 -9.49 -11.43 11.08
N PRO A 67 -10.81 -11.70 11.15
CA PRO A 67 -11.50 -12.04 12.39
C PRO A 67 -11.08 -13.42 12.96
N ILE A 68 -10.46 -14.26 12.13
CA ILE A 68 -10.05 -15.63 12.47
C ILE A 68 -8.97 -15.64 13.56
N HIS A 69 -8.14 -14.60 13.63
CA HIS A 69 -7.04 -14.51 14.59
C HIS A 69 -7.34 -13.61 15.79
N GLY A 70 -8.56 -13.06 15.90
CA GLY A 70 -8.89 -12.05 16.92
C GLY A 70 -7.99 -10.81 16.85
N ARG A 71 -7.34 -10.59 15.70
CA ARG A 71 -6.53 -9.40 15.43
C ARG A 71 -7.44 -8.29 14.96
N SER A 72 -7.04 -7.07 15.27
CA SER A 72 -7.65 -5.85 14.77
C SER A 72 -6.53 -5.00 14.20
N LEU A 73 -6.84 -4.22 13.17
CA LEU A 73 -5.92 -3.26 12.56
C LEU A 73 -5.20 -2.41 13.61
N ASN A 74 -5.90 -2.00 14.67
CA ASN A 74 -5.33 -1.22 15.75
C ASN A 74 -4.29 -2.00 16.58
N SER A 75 -4.51 -3.29 16.83
CA SER A 75 -3.55 -4.15 17.55
C SER A 75 -2.30 -4.46 16.72
N CYS A 76 -2.45 -4.49 15.39
CA CYS A 76 -1.37 -4.78 14.44
C CYS A 76 -0.79 -3.51 13.78
N GLU A 77 -1.23 -2.32 14.18
CA GLU A 77 -0.89 -1.06 13.50
C GLU A 77 0.63 -0.87 13.37
N ALA A 78 1.39 -1.12 14.45
CA ALA A 78 2.84 -0.93 14.44
C ALA A 78 3.53 -1.87 13.44
N GLN A 79 3.06 -3.13 13.33
CA GLN A 79 3.59 -4.10 12.37
C GLN A 79 3.18 -3.72 10.96
N LEU A 80 1.90 -3.38 10.74
CA LEU A 80 1.41 -2.94 9.44
C LEU A 80 2.15 -1.70 8.95
N ARG A 81 2.42 -0.74 9.84
CA ARG A 81 3.20 0.47 9.54
C ARG A 81 4.63 0.13 9.13
N HIS A 82 5.26 -0.82 9.80
CA HIS A 82 6.58 -1.31 9.43
C HIS A 82 6.56 -1.96 8.03
N ASP A 83 5.60 -2.85 7.78
CA ASP A 83 5.49 -3.55 6.49
C ASP A 83 5.27 -2.56 5.34
N VAL A 84 4.36 -1.60 5.50
CA VAL A 84 4.10 -0.52 4.52
C VAL A 84 5.35 0.32 4.28
N SER A 85 6.12 0.64 5.34
CA SER A 85 7.38 1.39 5.22
C SER A 85 8.43 0.63 4.43
N VAL A 86 8.54 -0.69 4.62
CA VAL A 86 9.45 -1.55 3.85
C VAL A 86 9.04 -1.56 2.39
N VAL A 87 7.74 -1.71 2.10
CA VAL A 87 7.22 -1.69 0.73
C VAL A 87 7.50 -0.35 0.05
N LEU A 88 7.27 0.79 0.72
CA LEU A 88 7.61 2.11 0.18
C LEU A 88 9.10 2.21 -0.15
N SER A 89 9.97 1.71 0.71
CA SER A 89 11.42 1.72 0.47
C SER A 89 11.81 0.90 -0.77
N VAL A 90 11.11 -0.21 -1.03
CA VAL A 90 11.28 -1.00 -2.26
C VAL A 90 10.78 -0.23 -3.48
N ILE A 91 9.65 0.48 -3.37
CA ILE A 91 9.10 1.28 -4.47
C ILE A 91 10.05 2.43 -4.82
N ASP A 92 10.47 3.23 -3.83
CA ASP A 92 11.44 4.33 -4.03
C ASP A 92 12.81 3.81 -4.49
N GLY A 93 13.24 2.61 -4.05
CA GLY A 93 14.49 1.98 -4.49
C GLY A 93 14.44 1.33 -5.89
N VAL A 94 13.23 1.07 -6.42
CA VAL A 94 13.01 0.57 -7.79
C VAL A 94 12.95 1.71 -8.80
N GLU A 95 12.69 2.96 -8.36
CA GLU A 95 13.00 4.13 -9.19
C GLU A 95 14.53 4.20 -9.34
N PRO A 96 15.08 3.91 -10.53
CA PRO A 96 16.52 3.90 -10.68
C PRO A 96 17.05 5.30 -10.44
N ASP A 97 18.13 5.38 -9.66
CA ASP A 97 19.11 6.45 -9.60
C ASP A 97 19.21 7.22 -10.95
N GLN A 98 18.40 8.25 -11.14
CA GLN A 98 18.50 9.22 -12.24
C GLN A 98 19.42 10.38 -11.81
N SER A 99 20.39 10.12 -10.94
CA SER A 99 21.31 11.14 -10.40
C SER A 99 22.72 10.58 -10.20
N ARG A 100 23.25 9.97 -11.26
CA ARG A 100 24.69 9.95 -11.53
C ARG A 100 24.93 10.32 -13.00
N MET A 101 24.75 11.60 -13.30
CA MET A 101 25.45 12.31 -14.38
C MET A 101 26.58 13.12 -13.78
#